data_AF-A0A925DJL4-F1
#
_entry.id   AF-A0A925DJL4-F1
#
_cell.length_a   1.000
_cell.length_b   1.000
_cell.length_c   1.000
_cell.angle_alpha   90.00
_cell.angle_beta   90.00
_cell.angle_gamma   90.00
#
_symmetry.space_group_name_H-M   'P 1'
#
loop_
_entity.id
_entity.type
_entity.pdbx_description
1 polymer ?
#
loop_
_entity_poly.entity_id
_entity_poly.type
_entity_poly.pdbx_seq_one_letter_code
_entity_poly.pdbx_strand_id
1 'polypeptide(L)' 'AFALADADAVRARHADWARRGLAIIQTPIELDFGHTFVALDPDGHRLRVFAPKAA' A
#
# COMPACT_ATOMS: atom_id res chain seq x y z
N ALA A 1 -8.50 -5.67 -1.20
CA ALA A 1 -7.67 -4.69 -0.47
C ALA A 1 -7.04 -5.38 0.73
N PHE A 2 -5.83 -4.96 1.13
CA PHE A 2 -5.07 -5.57 2.22
C PHE A 2 -4.95 -4.57 3.38
N ALA A 3 -5.53 -4.90 4.52
CA ALA A 3 -5.40 -4.12 5.74
C ALA A 3 -4.14 -4.54 6.50
N LEU A 4 -3.39 -3.57 7.02
CA LEU A 4 -2.20 -3.75 7.84
C LEU A 4 -2.35 -3.01 9.18
N ALA A 5 -1.47 -3.32 10.12
CA ALA A 5 -1.55 -2.80 11.49
C ALA A 5 -1.29 -1.29 11.57
N ASP A 6 -0.30 -0.79 10.83
CA ASP A 6 0.17 0.58 10.96
C ASP A 6 0.85 1.09 9.67
N ALA A 7 1.28 2.36 9.73
CA ALA A 7 1.95 3.04 8.62
C ALA A 7 3.31 2.41 8.26
N ASP A 8 4.03 1.84 9.22
CA ASP A 8 5.31 1.17 8.96
C ASP A 8 5.11 -0.13 8.20
N ALA A 9 4.08 -0.90 8.52
CA ALA A 9 3.70 -2.09 7.78
C ALA A 9 3.32 -1.74 6.32
N VAL A 10 2.63 -0.63 6.09
CA VAL A 10 2.32 -0.12 4.74
C VAL A 10 3.60 0.22 3.98
N ARG A 11 4.53 0.96 4.60
CA ARG A 11 5.83 1.29 3.99
C ARG A 11 6.68 0.06 3.68
N ALA A 12 6.73 -0.90 4.61
CA ALA A 12 7.48 -2.15 4.44
C ALA A 12 6.90 -2.99 3.29
N ARG A 13 5.56 -3.10 3.21
CA ARG A 13 4.89 -3.81 2.12
C ARG A 13 5.13 -3.15 0.77
N HIS A 14 5.08 -1.83 0.72
CA HIS A 14 5.42 -1.07 -0.48
C HIS A 14 6.85 -1.36 -0.94
N ALA A 15 7.84 -1.29 -0.04
CA ALA A 15 9.23 -1.57 -0.38
C ALA A 15 9.45 -3.02 -0.85
N ASP A 16 8.77 -4.00 -0.25
CA ASP A 16 8.79 -5.38 -0.72
C ASP A 16 8.23 -5.53 -2.13
N TRP A 17 7.07 -4.94 -2.41
CA TRP A 17 6.43 -5.05 -3.73
C TRP A 17 7.17 -4.29 -4.82
N ALA A 18 7.73 -3.12 -4.50
CA ALA A 18 8.59 -2.38 -5.43
C ALA A 18 9.83 -3.19 -5.80
N ARG A 19 10.49 -3.85 -4.82
CA ARG A 19 11.64 -4.75 -5.10
C ARG A 19 11.26 -5.96 -5.96
N ARG A 20 10.02 -6.42 -5.87
CA ARG A 20 9.47 -7.50 -6.71
C ARG A 20 9.05 -7.03 -8.11
N GLY A 21 9.14 -5.74 -8.40
CA GLY A 21 8.82 -5.18 -9.72
C GLY A 21 7.33 -4.90 -9.96
N LEU A 22 6.49 -4.89 -8.91
CA LEU A 22 5.10 -4.48 -9.08
C LEU A 22 5.02 -2.99 -9.43
N ALA A 23 4.15 -2.64 -10.38
CA ALA A 23 3.94 -1.26 -10.76
C ALA A 23 3.18 -0.50 -9.66
N ILE A 24 3.86 0.41 -8.96
CA ILE A 24 3.26 1.26 -7.95
C ILE A 24 2.65 2.49 -8.63
N ILE A 25 1.32 2.58 -8.63
CA ILE A 25 0.57 3.69 -9.28
C ILE A 25 0.15 4.78 -8.28
N GLN A 26 0.26 4.49 -6.98
CA GLN A 26 0.16 5.46 -5.89
C GLN A 26 1.18 5.05 -4.84
N THR A 27 2.21 5.88 -4.62
CA THR A 27 3.18 5.69 -3.54
C THR A 27 2.51 5.84 -2.17
N PRO A 28 3.14 5.33 -1.08
CA PRO A 28 2.60 5.50 0.26
C PRO A 28 2.30 6.96 0.58
N ILE A 29 1.05 7.23 0.98
CA ILE A 29 0.57 8.55 1.39
C ILE A 29 -0.35 8.40 2.61
N GLU A 30 -0.33 9.40 3.49
CA GLU A 30 -1.30 9.56 4.56
C GLU A 30 -2.53 10.31 4.05
N LEU A 31 -3.71 9.75 4.29
CA LEU A 31 -5.02 10.36 4.06
C LEU A 31 -5.79 10.41 5.38
N ASP A 32 -6.95 11.07 5.40
CA ASP A 32 -7.76 11.24 6.62
C ASP A 32 -8.16 9.92 7.29
N PHE A 33 -8.23 8.83 6.52
CA PHE A 33 -8.55 7.49 7.04
C PHE A 33 -7.32 6.64 7.42
N GLY A 34 -6.10 7.13 7.19
CA GLY A 34 -4.84 6.42 7.47
C GLY A 34 -3.87 6.36 6.30
N HIS A 35 -2.89 5.46 6.38
CA HIS A 35 -1.84 5.31 5.37
C HIS A 35 -2.24 4.31 4.29
N THR A 36 -1.91 4.59 3.03
CA THR A 36 -2.28 3.73 1.90
C THR A 36 -1.27 3.80 0.75
N PHE A 37 -1.20 2.73 -0.06
CA PHE A 37 -0.58 2.74 -1.39
C PHE A 37 -1.36 1.83 -2.34
N VAL A 38 -1.15 2.01 -3.65
CA VAL A 38 -1.79 1.17 -4.67
C VAL A 38 -0.74 0.67 -5.68
N ALA A 39 -0.75 -0.63 -5.92
CA ALA A 39 0.03 -1.29 -6.97
C ALA A 39 -0.90 -1.92 -8.01
N LEU A 40 -0.33 -2.34 -9.14
CA LEU A 40 -0.96 -3.22 -10.11
C LEU A 40 -0.39 -4.64 -10.00
N ASP A 41 -1.26 -5.64 -10.12
CA ASP A 41 -0.85 -7.02 -10.39
C ASP A 41 -0.45 -7.19 -11.88
N PRO A 42 0.07 -8.35 -12.31
CA PRO A 42 0.44 -8.58 -13.71
C PRO A 42 -0.70 -8.43 -14.72
N ASP A 43 -1.96 -8.61 -14.29
CA ASP A 43 -3.16 -8.45 -15.11
C ASP A 43 -3.67 -6.99 -15.15
N GLY A 44 -3.04 -6.10 -14.38
CA GLY A 44 -3.42 -4.69 -14.28
C GLY A 44 -4.51 -4.40 -13.24
N HIS A 45 -4.85 -5.36 -12.37
CA HIS A 45 -5.80 -5.12 -11.29
C HIS A 45 -5.18 -4.30 -10.17
N ARG A 46 -5.98 -3.42 -9.56
CA ARG A 46 -5.54 -2.55 -8.46
C ARG A 46 -5.47 -3.30 -7.14
N LEU A 47 -4.26 -3.40 -6.60
CA LEU A 47 -3.99 -3.91 -5.26
C LEU A 47 -3.81 -2.74 -4.29
N ARG A 48 -4.85 -2.44 -3.51
CA ARG A 48 -4.78 -1.43 -2.44
C ARG A 48 -4.32 -2.05 -1.13
N VAL A 49 -3.30 -1.45 -0.53
CA VAL A 49 -2.82 -1.75 0.82
C VAL A 49 -3.04 -0.53 1.69
N PHE A 50 -3.57 -0.70 2.89
CA PHE A 50 -3.80 0.42 3.80
C PHE A 50 -3.66 0.00 5.27
N ALA A 51 -3.44 0.98 6.14
CA ALA A 51 -3.56 0.87 7.58
C ALA A 51 -4.41 2.03 8.10
N PRO A 52 -5.44 1.78 8.92
CA PRO A 52 -6.27 2.82 9.49
C PRO A 52 -5.46 3.71 10.44
N LYS A 53 -5.87 4.97 10.57
CA LYS A 53 -5.36 5.83 11.63
C LYS A 53 -5.83 5.27 12.99
N ALA A 54 -4.94 5.24 13.98
CA ALA A 54 -5.36 4.98 15.35
C ALA A 54 -6.35 6.07 15.79
N ALA A 55 -7.38 5.67 16.53
CA ALA A 55 -8.37 6.59 17.10
C ALA A 55 -7.75 7.56 18.10
#